data_AF-A0A820FZN6-F1
#
_entry.id   AF-A0A820FZN6-F1
#
_cell.length_a   1.000
_cell.length_b   1.000
_cell.length_c   1.000
_cell.angle_alpha   90.00
_cell.angle_beta   90.00
_cell.angle_gamma   90.00
#
_symmetry.space_group_name_H-M   'P 1'
#
loop_
_entity.id
_entity.type
_entity.pdbx_description
1 polymer ?
#
loop_
_entity_poly.entity_id
_entity_poly.type
_entity_poly.pdbx_seq_one_letter_code
_entity_poly.pdbx_strand_id
1 'polypeptide(L)'
;INFSWSYHTNILSLNCQLNPNISNNLNQKSLTNQEIEHIENVLKRNQYIQYIEQERIRKLIDRLDKMKENTTGNGLSQCLLCSNKRGILSRLFFSYANRQKLVCDNCSIQTHFNQNIVSLCNICSENRQLWKKSAAWFFRSLPKPS
;
A
#
# COMPACT_ATOMS: atom_id res chain seq x y z
N ILE A 1 -2.82 -14.68 -15.77
CA ILE A 1 -4.04 -13.95 -15.35
C ILE A 1 -3.73 -12.46 -15.46
N ASN A 2 -4.21 -11.83 -16.53
CA ASN A 2 -3.97 -10.42 -16.85
C ASN A 2 -4.80 -9.54 -15.92
N PHE A 3 -4.18 -8.96 -14.90
CA PHE A 3 -4.83 -7.97 -14.06
C PHE A 3 -4.48 -6.58 -14.55
N SER A 4 -5.27 -6.13 -15.52
CA SER A 4 -5.36 -4.73 -15.94
C SER A 4 -5.51 -3.86 -14.70
N TRP A 5 -4.59 -2.91 -14.56
CA TRP A 5 -4.71 -1.88 -13.56
C TRP A 5 -5.63 -0.85 -14.16
N SER A 6 -6.70 -0.53 -13.48
CA SER A 6 -7.17 0.83 -13.57
C SER A 6 -7.84 1.21 -12.28
N TYR A 7 -7.21 2.13 -11.55
CA TYR A 7 -7.97 3.08 -10.74
C TYR A 7 -8.76 3.96 -11.73
N HIS A 8 -9.79 3.41 -12.39
CA HIS A 8 -10.74 4.24 -13.13
C HIS A 8 -11.65 4.93 -12.11
N THR A 9 -11.14 5.96 -11.45
CA THR A 9 -11.75 7.25 -11.75
C THR A 9 -11.21 7.63 -13.12
N ASN A 10 -11.94 7.27 -14.18
CA ASN A 10 -11.62 7.63 -15.55
C ASN A 10 -11.79 9.15 -15.70
N ILE A 11 -10.85 9.90 -15.14
CA ILE A 11 -10.79 11.37 -15.21
C ILE A 11 -9.76 11.80 -16.25
N LEU A 12 -9.00 10.84 -16.80
CA LEU A 12 -8.38 10.96 -18.12
C LEU A 12 -9.31 10.50 -19.26
N SER A 13 -10.60 10.33 -18.97
CA SER A 13 -11.69 10.31 -19.97
C SER A 13 -12.74 11.39 -19.68
N LEU A 14 -12.30 12.59 -19.33
CA LEU A 14 -12.94 13.81 -19.84
C LEU A 14 -12.04 14.33 -20.98
N ASN A 15 -11.76 13.56 -22.02
CA ASN A 15 -12.55 13.79 -23.22
C ASN A 15 -14.01 13.42 -23.02
N CYS A 16 -14.88 14.42 -23.15
CA CYS A 16 -16.32 14.27 -23.29
C CYS A 16 -16.68 13.04 -24.14
N GLN A 17 -16.97 11.93 -23.49
CA GLN A 17 -17.93 10.96 -23.99
C GLN A 17 -19.03 10.91 -22.94
N LEU A 18 -19.87 11.95 -22.97
CA LEU A 18 -21.27 11.77 -22.61
C LEU A 18 -21.72 10.51 -23.35
N ASN A 19 -22.04 9.45 -22.61
CA ASN A 19 -22.69 8.29 -23.18
C ASN A 19 -23.96 8.79 -23.89
N PRO A 20 -24.10 8.65 -25.22
CA PRO A 20 -25.27 9.17 -25.94
C PRO A 20 -26.58 8.49 -25.54
N ASN A 21 -26.55 7.49 -24.65
CA ASN A 21 -27.71 6.75 -24.16
C ASN A 21 -28.02 6.93 -22.65
N ILE A 22 -27.29 7.78 -21.90
CA ILE A 22 -27.70 8.20 -20.53
C ILE A 22 -28.65 9.42 -20.57
N SER A 23 -28.91 9.93 -21.76
CA SER A 23 -29.74 11.10 -22.08
C SER A 23 -31.26 10.87 -22.02
N ASN A 24 -31.75 9.72 -21.52
CA ASN A 24 -33.18 9.41 -21.55
C ASN A 24 -33.88 9.33 -20.19
N ASN A 25 -33.24 9.63 -19.05
CA ASN A 25 -34.00 9.66 -17.79
C ASN A 25 -33.48 10.55 -16.64
N LEU A 26 -32.63 11.52 -16.93
CA LEU A 26 -32.37 12.61 -15.99
C LEU A 26 -32.36 13.88 -16.82
N ASN A 27 -33.18 14.87 -16.44
CA ASN A 27 -33.13 16.24 -16.96
C ASN A 27 -31.70 16.79 -16.82
N GLN A 28 -30.82 16.49 -17.78
CA GLN A 28 -29.45 16.97 -17.81
C GLN A 28 -29.52 18.40 -18.33
N LYS A 29 -29.52 19.36 -17.40
CA LYS A 29 -29.07 20.72 -17.72
C LYS A 29 -27.68 20.58 -18.34
N SER A 30 -27.51 21.04 -19.58
CA SER A 30 -26.21 21.15 -20.21
C SER A 30 -25.32 22.06 -19.35
N LEU A 31 -24.15 21.56 -18.95
CA LEU A 31 -23.17 22.36 -18.21
C LEU A 31 -22.76 23.57 -19.05
N THR A 32 -22.71 24.73 -18.42
CA THR A 32 -22.14 25.93 -19.02
C THR A 32 -20.63 25.80 -19.16
N ASN A 33 -20.02 26.56 -20.07
CA ASN A 33 -18.57 26.57 -20.25
C ASN A 33 -17.82 26.91 -18.95
N GLN A 34 -18.39 27.78 -18.10
CA GLN A 34 -17.84 28.14 -16.80
C GLN A 34 -17.86 26.95 -15.81
N GLU A 35 -18.93 26.16 -15.79
CA GLU A 35 -19.02 24.96 -14.96
C GLU A 35 -18.03 23.88 -15.43
N ILE A 36 -17.86 23.73 -16.74
CA ILE A 36 -16.88 22.81 -17.33
C ILE A 36 -15.46 23.20 -16.90
N GLU A 37 -15.09 24.47 -17.05
CA GLU A 37 -13.78 24.98 -16.64
C GLU A 37 -13.54 24.76 -15.14
N HIS A 38 -14.57 24.98 -14.32
CA HIS A 38 -14.48 24.74 -12.88
C HIS A 38 -14.21 23.26 -12.56
N ILE A 39 -14.94 22.36 -13.21
CA ILE A 39 -14.73 20.90 -13.08
C ILE A 39 -13.31 20.56 -13.50
N GLU A 40 -12.84 20.99 -14.68
CA GLU A 40 -11.48 20.72 -15.15
C GLU A 40 -10.41 21.17 -14.16
N ASN A 41 -10.59 22.33 -13.54
CA ASN A 41 -9.67 22.83 -12.53
C ASN A 41 -9.65 21.96 -11.26
N VAL A 42 -10.78 21.38 -10.86
CA VAL A 42 -10.85 20.39 -9.78
C VAL A 42 -10.14 19.09 -10.19
N LEU A 43 -10.33 18.63 -11.42
CA LEU A 43 -9.68 17.42 -11.94
C LEU A 43 -8.16 17.56 -11.98
N LYS A 44 -7.65 18.68 -12.50
CA LYS A 44 -6.20 18.98 -12.55
C LYS A 44 -5.57 18.97 -11.16
N ARG A 45 -6.23 19.58 -10.16
CA ARG A 45 -5.77 19.55 -8.77
C ARG A 45 -5.76 18.14 -8.19
N ASN A 46 -6.81 17.36 -8.43
CA ASN A 46 -6.88 15.97 -7.98
C ASN A 46 -5.78 15.10 -8.60
N GLN A 47 -5.55 15.22 -9.90
CA GLN A 47 -4.47 14.51 -10.61
C GLN A 47 -3.09 14.87 -10.03
N TYR A 48 -2.84 16.14 -9.75
CA TYR A 48 -1.61 16.57 -9.11
C TYR A 48 -1.42 15.95 -7.72
N ILE A 49 -2.46 15.96 -6.89
CA ILE A 49 -2.42 15.34 -5.56
C ILE A 49 -2.17 13.83 -5.67
N GLN A 50 -2.82 13.16 -6.61
CA GLN A 50 -2.63 11.73 -6.86
C GLN A 50 -1.19 11.41 -7.25
N TYR A 51 -0.57 12.20 -8.13
CA TYR A 51 0.82 12.04 -8.53
C TYR A 51 1.78 12.18 -7.33
N ILE A 52 1.58 13.20 -6.49
CA ILE A 52 2.40 13.38 -5.28
C ILE A 52 2.22 12.21 -4.31
N GLU A 53 1.00 11.69 -4.17
CA GLU A 53 0.71 10.55 -3.30
C GLU A 53 1.35 9.25 -3.81
N GLN A 54 1.37 9.02 -5.12
CA GLN A 54 2.07 7.89 -5.73
C GLN A 54 3.56 7.92 -5.37
N GLU A 55 4.22 9.07 -5.53
CA GLU A 55 5.62 9.23 -5.16
C GLU A 55 5.88 9.04 -3.67
N ARG A 56 4.96 9.49 -2.82
CA ARG A 56 5.05 9.27 -1.37
C ARG A 56 4.97 7.79 -1.02
N ILE A 57 4.03 7.05 -1.63
CA ILE A 57 3.86 5.61 -1.39
C ILE A 57 5.04 4.82 -1.95
N ARG A 58 5.55 5.20 -3.14
CA ARG A 58 6.76 4.59 -3.73
C ARG A 58 7.92 4.61 -2.76
N LYS A 59 8.22 5.76 -2.13
CA LYS A 59 9.29 5.86 -1.13
C LYS A 59 9.09 4.96 0.09
N LEU A 60 7.85 4.70 0.50
CA LEU A 60 7.56 3.76 1.58
C LEU A 60 7.81 2.31 1.16
N ILE A 61 7.46 1.95 -0.08
CA ILE A 61 7.73 0.63 -0.67
C ILE A 61 9.24 0.43 -0.79
N ASP A 62 9.96 1.39 -1.38
CA ASP A 62 11.41 1.34 -1.55
C ASP A 62 12.14 1.12 -0.22
N ARG A 63 11.70 1.80 0.84
CA ARG A 63 12.25 1.60 2.20
C ARG A 63 12.01 0.18 2.70
N LEU A 64 10.80 -0.35 2.53
CA LEU A 64 10.47 -1.71 2.95
C LEU A 64 11.28 -2.74 2.16
N ASP A 65 11.44 -2.56 0.85
CA ASP A 65 12.18 -3.49 0.01
C ASP A 65 13.67 -3.47 0.34
N LYS A 66 14.27 -2.30 0.59
CA LYS A 66 15.63 -2.20 1.15
C LYS A 66 15.77 -2.97 2.46
N MET A 67 14.78 -2.94 3.35
CA MET A 67 14.83 -3.74 4.58
C MET A 67 14.80 -5.25 4.31
N LYS A 68 14.08 -5.70 3.28
CA LYS A 68 14.03 -7.12 2.87
C LYS A 68 15.34 -7.56 2.24
N GLU A 69 15.91 -6.74 1.36
CA GLU A 69 17.20 -7.01 0.70
C GLU A 69 18.34 -7.13 1.71
N ASN A 70 18.29 -6.36 2.80
CA ASN A 70 19.29 -6.41 3.87
C ASN A 70 19.16 -7.61 4.82
N THR A 71 18.21 -8.53 4.57
CA THR A 71 18.10 -9.75 5.39
C THR A 71 19.20 -10.74 5.04
N THR A 72 19.79 -11.35 6.06
CA THR A 72 21.00 -12.17 5.89
C THR A 72 20.85 -13.61 6.40
N GLY A 73 19.83 -13.91 7.21
CA GLY A 73 19.72 -15.18 7.92
C GLY A 73 18.71 -16.15 7.34
N ASN A 74 18.78 -17.43 7.75
CA ASN A 74 17.90 -18.49 7.24
C ASN A 74 16.53 -18.58 7.98
N GLY A 75 16.44 -17.99 9.17
CA GLY A 75 15.26 -18.06 10.03
C GLY A 75 14.94 -19.46 10.55
N LEU A 76 15.92 -20.37 10.56
CA LEU A 76 15.82 -21.74 11.10
C LEU A 76 16.73 -21.91 12.32
N SER A 77 18.05 -21.78 12.11
CA SER A 77 19.07 -21.86 13.15
C SER A 77 19.68 -20.48 13.50
N GLN A 78 19.34 -19.47 12.71
CA GLN A 78 19.82 -18.10 12.83
C GLN A 78 18.64 -17.13 12.73
N CYS A 79 18.76 -15.95 13.34
CA CYS A 79 17.81 -14.86 13.14
C CYS A 79 17.67 -14.55 11.64
N LEU A 80 16.43 -14.52 11.12
CA LEU A 80 16.13 -14.20 9.72
C LEU A 80 16.73 -12.85 9.26
N LEU A 81 16.75 -11.83 10.13
CA LEU A 81 17.16 -10.48 9.73
C LEU A 81 18.67 -10.26 9.81
N CYS A 82 19.34 -10.71 10.87
CA CYS A 82 20.73 -10.35 11.16
C CYS A 82 21.72 -11.54 11.26
N SER A 83 21.28 -12.77 10.99
CA SER A 83 22.11 -13.99 11.05
C SER A 83 22.72 -14.38 12.39
N ASN A 84 22.46 -13.62 13.47
CA ASN A 84 22.94 -13.99 14.79
C ASN A 84 22.39 -15.36 15.21
N LYS A 85 23.31 -16.27 15.53
CA LYS A 85 23.03 -17.57 16.17
C LYS A 85 22.76 -17.27 17.64
N ARG A 86 21.49 -17.14 18.03
CA ARG A 86 21.11 -17.10 19.45
C ARG A 86 20.60 -18.47 19.85
N GLY A 87 20.88 -18.87 21.10
CA GLY A 87 20.27 -20.05 21.71
C GLY A 87 18.75 -19.95 21.77
N ILE A 88 18.13 -21.01 22.30
CA ILE A 88 16.69 -21.38 22.38
C ILE A 88 15.68 -20.25 22.73
N LEU A 89 16.14 -19.06 23.14
CA LEU A 89 15.30 -17.89 23.48
C LEU A 89 14.73 -17.13 22.28
N SER A 90 15.05 -17.51 21.04
CA SER A 90 14.47 -16.83 19.87
C SER A 90 13.00 -17.26 19.69
N ARG A 91 12.08 -16.30 19.84
CA ARG A 91 10.64 -16.54 19.63
C ARG A 91 10.38 -16.90 18.16
N LEU A 92 9.40 -17.77 17.93
CA LEU A 92 8.89 -18.03 16.58
C LEU A 92 7.96 -16.88 16.18
N PHE A 93 8.17 -16.35 14.98
CA PHE A 93 7.38 -15.24 14.46
C PHE A 93 6.62 -15.67 13.22
N PHE A 94 5.36 -15.27 13.12
CA PHE A 94 4.57 -15.42 11.91
C PHE A 94 5.06 -14.41 10.86
N SER A 95 5.65 -14.90 9.78
CA SER A 95 5.96 -14.06 8.62
C SER A 95 4.71 -13.83 7.76
N TYR A 96 4.77 -12.80 6.91
CA TYR A 96 3.69 -12.40 5.99
C TYR A 96 3.22 -13.50 5.03
N ALA A 97 4.02 -14.57 4.86
CA ALA A 97 3.71 -15.71 4.01
C ALA A 97 3.24 -16.96 4.81
N ASN A 98 2.74 -16.77 6.04
CA ASN A 98 2.33 -17.85 6.95
C ASN A 98 3.42 -18.90 7.21
N ARG A 99 4.71 -18.49 7.17
CA ARG A 99 5.82 -19.35 7.61
C ARG A 99 6.32 -18.86 8.95
N GLN A 100 6.37 -19.73 9.94
CA GLN A 100 7.05 -19.44 11.20
C GLN A 100 8.55 -19.35 10.93
N LYS A 101 9.17 -18.25 11.33
CA LYS A 101 10.61 -18.00 11.17
C LYS A 101 11.21 -17.51 12.47
N LEU A 102 12.45 -17.90 12.72
CA LEU A 102 13.22 -17.49 13.88
C LEU A 102 13.67 -16.03 13.73
N VAL A 103 13.30 -15.17 14.68
CA VAL A 103 13.81 -13.79 14.77
C VAL A 103 14.23 -13.54 16.21
N CYS A 104 15.29 -12.78 16.37
CA CYS A 104 15.80 -12.47 17.69
C CYS A 104 15.20 -11.18 18.27
N ASP A 105 15.33 -10.97 19.58
CA ASP A 105 14.65 -9.87 20.28
C ASP A 105 14.98 -8.49 19.69
N ASN A 106 16.24 -8.23 19.30
CA ASN A 106 16.64 -6.93 18.73
C ASN A 106 16.08 -6.70 17.32
N CYS A 107 15.66 -7.77 16.65
CA CYS A 107 15.08 -7.75 15.30
C CYS A 107 13.55 -7.85 15.34
N SER A 108 12.97 -7.80 16.55
CA SER A 108 11.55 -7.88 16.80
C SER A 108 11.05 -6.71 17.64
N ILE A 109 9.77 -6.42 17.51
CA ILE A 109 9.08 -5.43 18.30
C ILE A 109 7.80 -6.03 18.86
N GLN A 110 7.53 -5.78 20.14
CA GLN A 110 6.28 -6.14 20.78
C GLN A 110 5.24 -5.05 20.53
N THR A 111 4.04 -5.46 20.14
CA THR A 111 2.93 -4.54 19.84
C THR A 111 1.66 -5.06 20.49
N HIS A 112 0.83 -4.15 21.00
CA HIS A 112 -0.49 -4.52 21.49
C HIS A 112 -1.47 -4.66 20.32
N PHE A 113 -2.24 -5.75 20.32
CA PHE A 113 -3.31 -6.01 19.39
C PHE A 113 -4.49 -6.65 20.12
N ASN A 114 -5.63 -5.95 20.18
CA ASN A 114 -6.86 -6.41 20.85
C ASN A 114 -6.57 -7.00 22.25
N GLN A 115 -5.91 -6.22 23.12
CA GLN A 115 -5.50 -6.59 24.48
C GLN A 115 -4.42 -7.68 24.59
N ASN A 116 -4.00 -8.30 23.49
CA ASN A 116 -2.89 -9.27 23.45
C ASN A 116 -1.56 -8.59 23.06
N ILE A 117 -0.45 -9.07 23.63
CA ILE A 117 0.90 -8.66 23.21
C ILE A 117 1.33 -9.60 22.08
N VAL A 118 1.52 -9.04 20.89
CA VAL A 118 2.01 -9.76 19.72
C VAL A 118 3.39 -9.25 19.36
N SER A 119 4.35 -10.16 19.24
CA SER A 119 5.70 -9.85 18.78
C SER A 119 5.78 -10.00 17.26
N LEU A 120 6.32 -9.01 16.56
CA LEU A 120 6.50 -8.98 15.11
C LEU A 120 7.97 -8.72 14.77
N CYS A 121 8.47 -9.29 13.67
CA CYS A 121 9.78 -8.87 13.17
C CYS A 121 9.73 -7.43 12.62
N ASN A 122 10.87 -6.75 12.58
CA ASN A 122 10.94 -5.35 12.13
C ASN A 122 10.38 -5.16 10.72
N ILE A 123 10.58 -6.12 9.80
CA ILE A 123 10.02 -6.07 8.43
C ILE A 123 8.50 -6.21 8.45
N CYS A 124 7.93 -7.13 9.25
CA CYS A 124 6.49 -7.29 9.34
C CYS A 124 5.82 -6.06 9.97
N SER A 125 6.47 -5.46 10.97
CA SER A 125 6.04 -4.19 11.55
C SER A 125 6.06 -3.05 10.53
N GLU A 126 7.15 -2.89 9.77
CA GLU A 126 7.25 -1.87 8.73
C GLU A 126 6.21 -2.10 7.62
N ASN A 127 6.01 -3.33 7.18
CA ASN A 127 4.99 -3.63 6.18
C ASN A 127 3.58 -3.31 6.69
N ARG A 128 3.26 -3.60 7.97
CA ARG A 128 1.98 -3.19 8.56
C ARG A 128 1.83 -1.66 8.57
N GLN A 129 2.91 -0.92 8.84
CA GLN A 129 2.90 0.54 8.79
C GLN A 129 2.73 1.06 7.36
N LEU A 130 3.38 0.46 6.37
CA LEU A 130 3.18 0.75 4.95
C LEU A 130 1.70 0.63 4.59
N TRP A 131 1.05 -0.48 4.96
CA TRP A 131 -0.37 -0.72 4.68
C TRP A 131 -1.28 0.33 5.32
N LYS A 132 -0.99 0.76 6.55
CA LYS A 132 -1.72 1.84 7.22
C LYS A 132 -1.51 3.19 6.54
N LYS A 133 -0.26 3.59 6.34
CA LYS A 133 0.14 4.91 5.79
C LYS A 133 -0.29 5.09 4.34
N SER A 134 -0.39 4.03 3.56
CA SER A 134 -0.85 4.06 2.15
C SER A 134 -2.35 3.82 1.98
N ALA A 135 -3.09 3.62 3.08
CA ALA A 135 -4.48 3.17 3.06
C ALA A 135 -4.73 1.86 2.28
N ALA A 136 -3.70 1.06 2.01
CA ALA A 136 -3.83 -0.23 1.32
C ALA A 136 -4.74 -1.22 2.07
N TRP A 137 -4.91 -1.07 3.39
CA TRP A 137 -5.87 -1.87 4.16
C TRP A 137 -7.32 -1.65 3.71
N PHE A 138 -7.64 -0.44 3.23
CA PHE A 138 -8.97 -0.08 2.75
C PHE A 138 -9.20 -0.65 1.34
N PHE A 139 -8.24 -0.47 0.44
CA PHE A 139 -8.31 -0.93 -0.94
C PHE A 139 -7.92 -2.39 -1.15
N ARG A 140 -7.40 -3.04 -0.10
CA ARG A 140 -6.85 -4.42 -0.11
C ARG A 140 -5.71 -4.64 -1.12
N SER A 141 -5.04 -3.57 -1.53
CA SER A 141 -3.90 -3.61 -2.44
C SER A 141 -3.02 -2.38 -2.27
N LEU A 142 -1.70 -2.53 -2.47
CA LEU A 142 -0.81 -1.39 -2.65
C LEU A 142 -0.96 -0.85 -4.08
N PRO A 143 -0.93 0.48 -4.29
CA PRO A 143 -0.82 1.03 -5.63
C PRO A 143 0.50 0.54 -6.20
N LYS A 144 0.43 0.05 -7.42
CA LYS A 144 1.60 -0.51 -8.07
C LYS A 144 2.39 0.67 -8.69
N PRO A 145 3.74 0.64 -8.65
CA PRO A 145 4.56 1.76 -9.11
C PRO A 145 4.51 1.89 -10.65
N SER A 146 4.32 3.12 -11.13
CA SER A 146 4.34 3.48 -12.56
C SER A 146 5.69 3.24 -13.21
#